data_AF-A0A2P1NHP9-F1
#
_entry.id   AF-A0A2P1NHP9-F1
#
_cell.length_a   1.000
_cell.length_b   1.000
_cell.length_c   1.000
_cell.angle_alpha   90.00
_cell.angle_beta   90.00
_cell.angle_gamma   90.00
#
_symmetry.space_group_name_H-M   'P 1'
#
loop_
_entity.id
_entity.type
_entity.pdbx_description
1 polymer ?
#
loop_
_entity_poly.entity_id
_entity_poly.type
_entity_poly.pdbx_seq_one_letter_code
_entity_poly.pdbx_strand_id
1 'polypeptide(L)'
;MSASPLACPSCRQTMEQHHFACSTGSALVLDVCFACQGLWFDPQENTRLAPASVLALFTLLHERRGEASHPMAERLACPRCSQALARGYDMAQSGRYVTYRCAQRHGRFGTFGAFMVEKGFVRHLTSLEIETLAQRLGTIACTACGGTVDIRRDHACPWCRSALSLLDPQAVQQALSRYGQAAQGQAQRALQGDSPENLADALIALERSRMREERERQRQRLEGSDRFDLLSAGIELVWTWFRR
;
A
#
# COMPACT_ATOMS: atom_id res chain seq x y z
N MET A 1 -24.69 7.68 6.99
CA MET A 1 -25.21 6.30 6.90
C MET A 1 -24.02 5.38 7.01
N SER A 2 -23.85 4.70 8.15
CA SER A 2 -22.72 3.78 8.33
C SER A 2 -22.90 2.58 7.40
N ALA A 3 -21.95 2.37 6.49
CA ALA A 3 -21.96 1.22 5.61
C ALA A 3 -21.84 -0.07 6.43
N SER A 4 -22.53 -1.13 6.04
CA SER A 4 -22.40 -2.44 6.68
C SER A 4 -20.93 -2.89 6.70
N PRO A 5 -20.46 -3.50 7.79
CA PRO A 5 -19.06 -3.90 7.91
C PRO A 5 -18.71 -4.92 6.83
N LEU A 6 -17.55 -4.73 6.19
CA LEU A 6 -17.11 -5.56 5.07
C LEU A 6 -16.55 -6.90 5.58
N ALA A 7 -16.72 -7.96 4.78
CA ALA A 7 -16.03 -9.22 5.00
C ALA A 7 -14.59 -9.12 4.47
N CYS A 8 -13.60 -9.54 5.24
CA CYS A 8 -12.20 -9.46 4.85
C CYS A 8 -11.94 -10.21 3.53
N PRO A 9 -11.27 -9.60 2.54
CA PRO A 9 -10.94 -10.25 1.27
C PRO A 9 -10.14 -11.54 1.41
N SER A 10 -9.40 -11.68 2.51
CA SER A 10 -8.51 -12.80 2.82
C SER A 10 -9.20 -13.86 3.67
N CYS A 11 -9.48 -13.56 4.95
CA CYS A 11 -9.97 -14.54 5.91
C CYS A 11 -11.50 -14.56 6.06
N ARG A 12 -12.22 -13.71 5.32
CA ARG A 12 -13.70 -13.56 5.36
C ARG A 12 -14.30 -13.10 6.70
N GLN A 13 -13.49 -12.91 7.74
CA GLN A 13 -13.97 -12.33 8.99
C GLN A 13 -14.43 -10.89 8.80
N THR A 14 -15.39 -10.46 9.62
CA THR A 14 -15.89 -9.09 9.63
C THR A 14 -14.75 -8.12 9.96
N MET A 15 -14.61 -7.09 9.14
CA MET A 15 -13.62 -6.03 9.34
C MET A 15 -14.16 -4.96 10.30
N GLU A 16 -13.26 -4.39 11.10
CA GLU A 16 -13.56 -3.28 12.00
C GLU A 16 -13.41 -1.96 11.25
N GLN A 17 -14.41 -1.07 11.35
CA GLN A 17 -14.36 0.25 10.74
C GLN A 17 -13.69 1.25 11.68
N HIS A 18 -12.63 1.91 11.20
CA HIS A 18 -11.92 2.93 11.95
C HIS A 18 -12.00 4.28 11.23
N HIS A 19 -12.35 5.30 12.00
CA HIS A 19 -12.48 6.67 11.49
C HIS A 19 -11.13 7.39 11.56
N PHE A 20 -10.76 7.98 10.44
CA PHE A 20 -9.55 8.77 10.25
C PHE A 20 -9.89 10.10 9.58
N ALA A 21 -8.91 10.99 9.50
CA ALA A 21 -9.02 12.25 8.79
C ALA A 21 -8.31 12.16 7.43
N CYS A 22 -8.92 12.76 6.42
CA CYS A 22 -8.24 13.09 5.18
C CYS A 22 -7.31 14.30 5.38
N SER A 23 -6.33 14.45 4.50
CA SER A 23 -5.49 15.64 4.39
C SER A 23 -6.29 16.93 4.11
N THR A 24 -7.51 16.80 3.59
CA THR A 24 -8.47 17.90 3.39
C THR A 24 -9.38 18.16 4.59
N GLY A 25 -9.21 17.42 5.70
CA GLY A 25 -10.03 17.56 6.92
C GLY A 25 -11.35 16.76 6.93
N SER A 26 -11.76 16.20 5.78
CA SER A 26 -12.94 15.32 5.71
C SER A 26 -12.70 13.98 6.44
N ALA A 27 -13.76 13.37 6.98
CA ALA A 27 -13.67 12.06 7.59
C ALA A 27 -13.45 10.96 6.53
N LEU A 28 -12.62 10.00 6.88
CA LEU A 28 -12.28 8.81 6.10
C LEU A 28 -12.59 7.58 6.96
N VAL A 29 -13.10 6.51 6.37
CA VAL A 29 -13.33 5.25 7.10
C VAL A 29 -12.43 4.19 6.49
N LEU A 30 -11.66 3.50 7.29
CA LEU A 30 -10.89 2.34 6.84
C LEU A 30 -11.42 1.08 7.50
N ASP A 31 -11.62 0.05 6.70
CA ASP A 31 -11.90 -1.28 7.20
C ASP A 31 -10.57 -2.01 7.50
N VAL A 32 -10.41 -2.46 8.74
CA VAL A 32 -9.22 -3.13 9.26
C VAL A 32 -9.58 -4.54 9.71
N CYS A 33 -8.80 -5.52 9.30
CA CYS A 33 -8.92 -6.90 9.75
C CYS A 33 -7.70 -7.27 10.60
N PHE A 34 -7.87 -7.38 11.91
CA PHE A 34 -6.77 -7.74 12.82
C PHE A 34 -6.39 -9.23 12.73
N ALA A 35 -7.34 -10.10 12.39
CA ALA A 35 -7.08 -11.54 12.31
C ALA A 35 -6.04 -11.94 11.25
N CYS A 36 -5.95 -11.19 10.13
CA CYS A 36 -4.93 -11.38 9.10
C CYS A 36 -4.10 -10.12 8.81
N GLN A 37 -4.22 -9.08 9.66
CA GLN A 37 -3.61 -7.75 9.48
C GLN A 37 -3.84 -7.15 8.08
N GLY A 38 -5.07 -7.30 7.58
CA GLY A 38 -5.49 -6.81 6.28
C GLY A 38 -6.14 -5.43 6.38
N LEU A 39 -5.91 -4.60 5.38
CA LEU A 39 -6.50 -3.27 5.23
C LEU A 39 -7.27 -3.23 3.91
N TRP A 40 -8.52 -2.80 3.97
CA TRP A 40 -9.28 -2.45 2.78
C TRP A 40 -9.36 -0.93 2.68
N PHE A 41 -9.04 -0.45 1.49
CA PHE A 41 -9.13 0.96 1.14
C PHE A 41 -10.15 1.07 0.00
N ASP A 42 -11.22 1.82 0.23
CA ASP A 42 -12.06 2.26 -0.88
C ASP A 42 -11.28 3.20 -1.81
N PRO A 43 -11.81 3.51 -3.00
CA PRO A 43 -11.08 4.31 -3.98
C PRO A 43 -10.53 5.61 -3.37
N GLN A 44 -9.23 5.83 -3.61
CA GLN A 44 -8.49 7.02 -3.19
C GLN A 44 -8.34 7.22 -1.67
N GLU A 45 -8.77 6.29 -0.82
CA GLU A 45 -8.68 6.51 0.62
C GLU A 45 -7.24 6.52 1.13
N ASN A 46 -6.43 5.59 0.65
CA ASN A 46 -5.05 5.44 1.08
C ASN A 46 -4.15 6.67 0.81
N THR A 47 -4.38 7.36 -0.31
CA THR A 47 -3.62 8.55 -0.69
C THR A 47 -4.11 9.81 0.03
N ARG A 48 -5.33 9.77 0.57
CA ARG A 48 -5.96 10.91 1.24
C ARG A 48 -5.73 10.94 2.74
N LEU A 49 -5.22 9.88 3.37
CA LEU A 49 -4.91 9.87 4.82
C LEU A 49 -4.08 11.10 5.25
N ALA A 50 -4.57 11.83 6.25
CA ALA A 50 -3.82 12.90 6.89
C ALA A 50 -2.57 12.35 7.58
N PRO A 51 -1.48 13.14 7.70
CA PRO A 51 -0.29 12.73 8.44
C PRO A 51 -0.58 12.22 9.85
N ALA A 52 -1.47 12.90 10.60
CA ALA A 52 -1.89 12.46 11.94
C ALA A 52 -2.61 11.11 11.90
N SER A 53 -3.40 10.85 10.86
CA SER A 53 -4.10 9.57 10.68
C SER A 53 -3.17 8.43 10.29
N VAL A 54 -2.09 8.71 9.56
CA VAL A 54 -1.03 7.72 9.31
C VAL A 54 -0.39 7.28 10.63
N LEU A 55 -0.09 8.23 11.53
CA LEU A 55 0.44 7.92 12.86
C LEU A 55 -0.56 7.13 13.71
N ALA A 56 -1.83 7.56 13.74
CA ALA A 56 -2.88 6.86 14.49
C ALA A 56 -3.08 5.41 14.00
N LEU A 57 -3.10 5.20 12.68
CA LEU A 57 -3.21 3.87 12.09
C LEU A 57 -1.97 3.01 12.39
N PHE A 58 -0.76 3.59 12.36
CA PHE A 58 0.46 2.88 12.76
C PHE A 58 0.39 2.41 14.21
N THR A 59 -0.01 3.27 15.15
CA THR A 59 -0.18 2.91 16.57
C THR A 59 -1.21 1.81 16.74
N LEU A 60 -2.39 1.95 16.14
CA LEU A 60 -3.47 0.96 16.21
C LEU A 60 -3.02 -0.43 15.74
N LEU A 61 -2.36 -0.51 14.60
CA LEU A 61 -1.88 -1.77 14.04
C LEU A 61 -0.71 -2.36 14.85
N HIS A 62 0.13 -1.51 15.44
CA HIS A 62 1.22 -1.94 16.30
C HIS A 62 0.71 -2.54 17.62
N GLU A 63 -0.27 -1.91 18.25
CA GLU A 63 -0.89 -2.37 19.51
C GLU A 63 -1.52 -3.75 19.35
N ARG A 64 -2.25 -3.97 18.25
CA ARG A 64 -2.95 -5.22 17.96
C ARG A 64 -2.16 -6.21 17.10
N ARG A 65 -0.85 -6.00 16.93
CA ARG A 65 0.01 -6.84 16.08
C ARG A 65 0.05 -8.32 16.49
N GLY A 66 -0.14 -8.61 17.77
CA GLY A 66 -0.10 -9.97 18.34
C GLY A 66 -1.38 -10.77 18.13
N GLU A 67 -2.46 -10.14 17.67
CA GLU A 67 -3.78 -10.79 17.52
C GLU A 67 -3.96 -11.52 16.19
N ALA A 68 -2.99 -11.35 15.28
CA ALA A 68 -3.03 -12.00 13.99
C ALA A 68 -2.87 -13.51 14.14
N SER A 69 -3.90 -14.23 13.71
CA SER A 69 -4.03 -15.68 13.88
C SER A 69 -4.16 -16.41 12.55
N HIS A 70 -4.37 -15.68 11.44
CA HIS A 70 -4.63 -16.27 10.14
C HIS A 70 -3.61 -15.81 9.10
N PRO A 71 -2.99 -16.74 8.34
CA PRO A 71 -2.18 -16.38 7.19
C PRO A 71 -3.05 -15.73 6.09
N MET A 72 -2.42 -14.98 5.20
CA MET A 72 -3.11 -14.41 4.06
C MET A 72 -3.54 -15.51 3.09
N ALA A 73 -4.78 -15.46 2.63
CA ALA A 73 -5.32 -16.41 1.66
C ALA A 73 -4.62 -16.26 0.30
N GLU A 74 -4.48 -17.37 -0.42
CA GLU A 74 -3.87 -17.38 -1.76
C GLU A 74 -4.71 -16.61 -2.79
N ARG A 75 -6.04 -16.68 -2.65
CA ARG A 75 -7.01 -15.99 -3.51
C ARG A 75 -7.82 -15.02 -2.68
N LEU A 76 -7.72 -13.75 -3.03
CA LEU A 76 -8.45 -12.66 -2.40
C LEU A 76 -9.67 -12.29 -3.25
N ALA A 77 -10.80 -12.04 -2.61
CA ALA A 77 -12.02 -11.64 -3.32
C ALA A 77 -12.53 -10.28 -2.82
N CYS A 78 -13.00 -9.46 -3.75
CA CYS A 78 -13.56 -8.16 -3.44
C CYS A 78 -14.76 -8.29 -2.49
N PRO A 79 -14.84 -7.48 -1.42
CA PRO A 79 -15.96 -7.55 -0.47
C PRO A 79 -17.25 -6.97 -1.06
N ARG A 80 -17.16 -6.20 -2.16
CA ARG A 80 -18.31 -5.56 -2.83
C ARG A 80 -18.90 -6.38 -3.98
N CYS A 81 -18.06 -6.95 -4.85
CA CYS A 81 -18.53 -7.72 -6.02
C CYS A 81 -18.13 -9.20 -6.03
N SER A 82 -17.44 -9.67 -4.99
CA SER A 82 -16.98 -11.06 -4.85
C SER A 82 -16.01 -11.58 -5.91
N GLN A 83 -15.67 -10.77 -6.92
CA GLN A 83 -14.67 -11.11 -7.95
C GLN A 83 -13.26 -11.18 -7.35
N ALA A 84 -12.41 -12.02 -7.94
CA ALA A 84 -11.02 -12.14 -7.55
C ALA A 84 -10.29 -10.79 -7.69
N LEU A 85 -9.50 -10.43 -6.69
CA LEU A 85 -8.65 -9.23 -6.75
C LEU A 85 -7.41 -9.51 -7.59
N ALA A 86 -7.09 -8.56 -8.47
CA ALA A 86 -5.88 -8.60 -9.27
C ALA A 86 -4.68 -8.21 -8.41
N ARG A 87 -3.71 -9.12 -8.29
CA ARG A 87 -2.43 -8.85 -7.62
C ARG A 87 -1.57 -7.94 -8.50
N GLY A 88 -1.04 -6.88 -7.92
CA GLY A 88 -0.13 -5.93 -8.55
C GLY A 88 0.97 -5.47 -7.59
N TYR A 89 1.82 -4.58 -8.08
CA TYR A 89 2.90 -3.98 -7.30
C TYR A 89 2.88 -2.47 -7.46
N ASP A 90 3.07 -1.78 -6.35
CA ASP A 90 3.27 -0.33 -6.31
C ASP A 90 4.71 -0.03 -5.87
N MET A 91 5.12 1.23 -6.03
CA MET A 91 6.43 1.71 -5.59
C MET A 91 6.29 2.67 -4.41
N ALA A 92 7.05 2.39 -3.36
CA ALA A 92 7.30 3.27 -2.24
C ALA A 92 8.75 3.78 -2.28
N GLN A 93 9.10 4.67 -1.35
CA GLN A 93 10.47 5.16 -1.21
C GLN A 93 11.48 4.03 -0.97
N SER A 94 11.09 3.02 -0.17
CA SER A 94 11.95 1.89 0.17
C SER A 94 11.97 0.78 -0.89
N GLY A 95 11.02 0.78 -1.83
CA GLY A 95 10.96 -0.17 -2.94
C GLY A 95 9.56 -0.65 -3.27
N ARG A 96 9.45 -1.80 -3.95
CA ARG A 96 8.16 -2.32 -4.45
C ARG A 96 7.40 -3.06 -3.36
N TYR A 97 6.10 -2.85 -3.27
CA TYR A 97 5.21 -3.59 -2.37
C TYR A 97 4.01 -4.16 -3.11
N VAL A 98 3.45 -5.24 -2.59
CA VAL A 98 2.31 -5.96 -3.18
C VAL A 98 1.00 -5.27 -2.77
N THR A 99 0.08 -5.17 -3.71
CA THR A 99 -1.29 -4.71 -3.45
C THR A 99 -2.27 -5.46 -4.35
N TYR A 100 -3.54 -5.51 -3.95
CA TYR A 100 -4.57 -6.27 -4.64
C TYR A 100 -5.74 -5.35 -4.99
N ARG A 101 -6.09 -5.25 -6.27
CA ARG A 101 -7.08 -4.29 -6.76
C ARG A 101 -8.30 -4.99 -7.33
N CYS A 102 -9.48 -4.44 -7.07
CA CYS A 102 -10.68 -4.90 -7.76
C CYS A 102 -10.71 -4.32 -9.18
N ALA A 103 -10.91 -5.18 -10.20
CA ALA A 103 -11.05 -4.73 -11.59
C ALA A 103 -12.22 -3.74 -11.79
N GLN A 104 -13.28 -3.88 -10.98
CA GLN A 104 -14.43 -2.97 -10.94
C GLN A 104 -14.17 -1.68 -10.14
N ARG A 105 -12.94 -1.46 -9.68
CA ARG A 105 -12.52 -0.24 -8.95
C ARG A 105 -13.30 0.01 -7.66
N HIS A 106 -13.77 -1.05 -7.01
CA HIS A 106 -14.40 -0.99 -5.69
C HIS A 106 -13.45 -0.64 -4.54
N GLY A 107 -12.13 -0.76 -4.76
CA GLY A 107 -11.12 -0.54 -3.74
C GLY A 107 -9.90 -1.42 -3.94
N ARG A 108 -8.99 -1.35 -2.98
CA ARG A 108 -7.78 -2.16 -2.92
C ARG A 108 -7.59 -2.78 -1.54
N PHE A 109 -7.02 -3.96 -1.53
CA PHE A 109 -6.56 -4.65 -0.32
C PHE A 109 -5.03 -4.54 -0.22
N GLY A 110 -4.54 -4.29 0.99
CA GLY A 110 -3.12 -4.32 1.34
C GLY A 110 -2.93 -4.91 2.73
N THR A 111 -1.76 -5.48 3.00
CA THR A 111 -1.42 -5.95 4.35
C THR A 111 -0.83 -4.83 5.18
N PHE A 112 -0.78 -5.00 6.51
CA PHE A 112 -0.09 -4.07 7.39
C PHE A 112 1.37 -3.85 6.95
N GLY A 113 2.10 -4.90 6.58
CA GLY A 113 3.46 -4.73 6.06
C GLY A 113 3.52 -3.93 4.76
N ALA A 114 2.54 -4.07 3.85
CA ALA A 114 2.44 -3.23 2.66
C ALA A 114 2.23 -1.75 3.02
N PHE A 115 1.37 -1.45 4.01
CA PHE A 115 1.19 -0.09 4.54
C PHE A 115 2.49 0.46 5.14
N MET A 116 3.22 -0.36 5.91
CA MET A 116 4.49 0.03 6.52
C MET A 116 5.55 0.38 5.47
N VAL A 117 5.65 -0.42 4.39
CA VAL A 117 6.55 -0.15 3.27
C VAL A 117 6.13 1.14 2.58
N GLU A 118 4.84 1.28 2.29
CA GLU A 118 4.29 2.44 1.59
C GLU A 118 4.57 3.76 2.31
N LYS A 119 4.32 3.80 3.63
CA LYS A 119 4.50 4.99 4.45
C LYS A 119 5.95 5.16 4.95
N GLY A 120 6.85 4.25 4.59
CA GLY A 120 8.28 4.36 4.88
C GLY A 120 8.67 4.07 6.33
N PHE A 121 7.85 3.34 7.08
CA PHE A 121 8.20 2.86 8.41
C PHE A 121 9.16 1.66 8.38
N VAL A 122 9.28 0.99 7.22
CA VAL A 122 10.23 -0.09 7.01
C VAL A 122 11.07 0.18 5.77
N ARG A 123 12.29 -0.35 5.78
CA ARG A 123 13.17 -0.38 4.62
C ARG A 123 13.39 -1.82 4.15
N HIS A 124 13.73 -1.96 2.88
CA HIS A 124 14.21 -3.23 2.36
C HIS A 124 15.65 -3.45 2.82
N LEU A 125 15.97 -4.70 3.13
CA LEU A 125 17.33 -5.10 3.45
C LEU A 125 18.18 -5.14 2.19
N THR A 126 19.43 -4.70 2.33
CA THR A 126 20.45 -4.89 1.28
C THR A 126 20.91 -6.35 1.26
N SER A 127 21.52 -6.80 0.16
CA SER A 127 22.04 -8.17 0.06
C SER A 127 23.02 -8.52 1.19
N LEU A 128 23.91 -7.59 1.56
CA LEU A 128 24.87 -7.78 2.65
C LEU A 128 24.18 -7.96 4.01
N GLU A 129 23.11 -7.20 4.26
CA GLU A 129 22.33 -7.35 5.49
C GLU A 129 21.55 -8.66 5.51
N ILE A 130 21.03 -9.10 4.36
CA ILE A 130 20.37 -10.40 4.22
C ILE A 130 21.36 -11.53 4.55
N GLU A 131 22.57 -11.49 3.97
CA GLU A 131 23.63 -12.46 4.26
C GLU A 131 24.03 -12.47 5.74
N THR A 132 24.18 -11.29 6.34
CA THR A 132 24.51 -11.14 7.77
C THR A 132 23.39 -11.70 8.65
N LEU A 133 22.12 -11.44 8.32
CA LEU A 133 20.97 -11.97 9.06
C LEU A 133 20.83 -13.48 8.88
N ALA A 134 21.10 -14.01 7.68
CA ALA A 134 21.04 -15.43 7.38
C ALA A 134 22.01 -16.28 8.22
N GLN A 135 23.12 -15.70 8.68
CA GLN A 135 24.04 -16.38 9.60
C GLN A 135 23.44 -16.60 11.00
N ARG A 136 22.44 -15.78 11.39
CA ARG A 136 21.86 -15.77 12.74
C ARG A 136 20.43 -16.30 12.77
N LEU A 137 19.69 -16.15 11.69
CA LEU A 137 18.28 -16.47 11.57
C LEU A 137 18.10 -17.46 10.41
N GLY A 138 17.37 -18.55 10.66
CA GLY A 138 17.02 -19.51 9.61
C GLY A 138 15.79 -19.08 8.82
N THR A 139 14.71 -18.73 9.52
CA THR A 139 13.41 -18.45 8.90
C THR A 139 12.82 -17.16 9.45
N ILE A 140 12.24 -16.36 8.56
CA ILE A 140 11.50 -15.15 8.91
C ILE A 140 10.09 -15.19 8.32
N ALA A 141 9.15 -14.46 8.91
CA ALA A 141 7.84 -14.24 8.32
C ALA A 141 7.89 -13.06 7.34
N CYS A 142 7.36 -13.25 6.13
CA CYS A 142 7.22 -12.17 5.15
C CYS A 142 6.21 -11.13 5.66
N THR A 143 6.63 -9.87 5.75
CA THR A 143 5.75 -8.76 6.18
C THR A 143 4.60 -8.51 5.20
N ALA A 144 4.73 -8.91 3.93
CA ALA A 144 3.73 -8.66 2.89
C ALA A 144 2.64 -9.74 2.81
N CYS A 145 2.96 -11.03 2.98
CA CYS A 145 1.97 -12.12 2.88
C CYS A 145 1.89 -13.03 4.12
N GLY A 146 2.76 -12.85 5.11
CA GLY A 146 2.86 -13.73 6.28
C GLY A 146 3.54 -15.08 6.02
N GLY A 147 3.88 -15.40 4.77
CA GLY A 147 4.54 -16.65 4.41
C GLY A 147 5.93 -16.78 5.02
N THR A 148 6.30 -17.99 5.44
CA THR A 148 7.63 -18.30 5.96
C THR A 148 8.67 -18.25 4.84
N VAL A 149 9.78 -17.57 5.09
CA VAL A 149 10.90 -17.39 4.15
C VAL A 149 12.18 -17.90 4.80
N ASP A 150 12.90 -18.81 4.14
CA ASP A 150 14.24 -19.21 4.56
C ASP A 150 15.25 -18.17 4.04
N ILE A 151 15.66 -17.26 4.93
CA ILE A 151 16.54 -16.14 4.57
C ILE A 151 17.94 -16.60 4.14
N ARG A 152 18.33 -17.84 4.44
CA ARG A 152 19.61 -18.42 4.01
C ARG A 152 19.61 -18.80 2.54
N ARG A 153 18.43 -18.99 1.95
CA ARG A 153 18.25 -19.42 0.57
C ARG A 153 17.68 -18.31 -0.30
N ASP A 154 16.76 -17.51 0.25
CA ASP A 154 15.95 -16.58 -0.52
C ASP A 154 16.22 -15.12 -0.13
N HIS A 155 16.52 -14.28 -1.12
CA HIS A 155 16.66 -12.82 -0.95
C HIS A 155 15.35 -12.04 -1.15
N ALA A 156 14.27 -12.75 -1.44
CA ALA A 156 12.91 -12.24 -1.57
C ALA A 156 11.91 -13.35 -1.17
N CYS A 157 10.69 -12.98 -0.78
CA CYS A 157 9.71 -13.98 -0.40
C CYS A 157 9.36 -14.90 -1.59
N PRO A 158 9.50 -16.25 -1.50
CA PRO A 158 9.21 -17.15 -2.62
C PRO A 158 7.72 -17.18 -2.99
N TRP A 159 6.83 -16.83 -2.05
CA TRP A 159 5.39 -16.84 -2.24
C TRP A 159 4.87 -15.57 -2.94
N CYS A 160 5.23 -14.41 -2.40
CA CYS A 160 4.71 -13.13 -2.85
C CYS A 160 5.73 -12.26 -3.60
N ARG A 161 6.97 -12.74 -3.76
CA ARG A 161 8.08 -12.03 -4.41
C ARG A 161 8.35 -10.63 -3.86
N SER A 162 7.85 -10.31 -2.66
CA SER A 162 8.20 -9.06 -2.00
C SER A 162 9.65 -9.09 -1.56
N ALA A 163 10.30 -7.94 -1.59
CA ALA A 163 11.59 -7.77 -0.93
C ALA A 163 11.46 -8.07 0.57
N LEU A 164 12.55 -8.53 1.19
CA LEU A 164 12.60 -8.74 2.63
C LEU A 164 12.71 -7.38 3.31
N SER A 165 11.72 -7.07 4.14
CA SER A 165 11.65 -5.82 4.89
C SER A 165 11.74 -6.11 6.39
N LEU A 166 12.52 -5.31 7.10
CA LEU A 166 12.61 -5.33 8.55
C LEU A 166 12.12 -4.00 9.13
N LEU A 167 11.52 -4.05 10.32
CA LEU A 167 11.30 -2.87 11.14
C LEU A 167 12.65 -2.33 11.58
N ASP A 168 13.11 -1.30 10.89
CA ASP A 168 14.32 -0.56 11.24
C ASP A 168 13.94 0.59 12.20
N PRO A 169 14.48 0.60 13.44
CA PRO A 169 14.22 1.68 14.39
C PRO A 169 14.50 3.07 13.81
N GLN A 170 15.51 3.21 12.96
CA GLN A 170 15.82 4.50 12.33
C GLN A 170 14.74 4.90 11.31
N ALA A 171 14.28 3.95 10.48
CA ALA A 171 13.19 4.20 9.53
C ALA A 171 11.89 4.59 10.26
N VAL A 172 11.57 3.90 11.36
CA VAL A 172 10.42 4.24 12.21
C VAL A 172 10.56 5.66 12.77
N GLN A 173 11.72 5.99 13.37
CA GLN A 173 11.96 7.33 13.93
C GLN A 173 11.84 8.43 12.86
N GLN A 174 12.41 8.21 11.67
CA GLN A 174 12.31 9.15 10.56
C GLN A 174 10.87 9.32 10.07
N ALA A 175 10.11 8.23 9.96
CA ALA A 175 8.71 8.27 9.56
C ALA A 175 7.86 9.00 10.62
N LEU A 176 8.03 8.68 11.91
CA LEU A 176 7.34 9.36 13.01
C LEU A 176 7.63 10.87 13.02
N SER A 177 8.89 11.26 12.85
CA SER A 177 9.29 12.67 12.76
C SER A 177 8.63 13.38 11.56
N ARG A 178 8.71 12.77 10.38
CA ARG A 178 8.15 13.32 9.13
C ARG A 178 6.64 13.54 9.22
N TYR A 179 5.90 12.53 9.66
CA TYR A 179 4.44 12.63 9.78
C TYR A 179 4.03 13.51 10.96
N GLY A 180 4.80 13.55 12.04
CA GLY A 180 4.59 14.45 13.17
C GLY A 180 4.72 15.92 12.78
N GLN A 181 5.81 16.28 12.09
CA GLN A 181 6.02 17.64 11.57
C GLN A 181 4.93 18.03 10.57
N ALA A 182 4.55 17.13 9.65
CA ALA A 182 3.49 17.39 8.69
C ALA A 182 2.12 17.57 9.37
N ALA A 183 1.81 16.80 10.42
CA ALA A 183 0.59 16.95 11.21
C ALA A 183 0.55 18.29 11.95
N GLN A 184 1.67 18.69 12.57
CA GLN A 184 1.81 19.98 13.24
C GLN A 184 1.63 21.15 12.28
N GLY A 185 2.27 21.11 11.11
CA GLY A 185 2.13 22.14 10.09
C GLY A 185 0.69 22.24 9.55
N GLN A 186 0.00 21.11 9.38
CA GLN A 186 -1.41 21.09 8.98
C GLN A 186 -2.31 21.71 10.07
N ALA A 187 -2.08 21.37 11.35
CA ALA A 187 -2.84 21.93 12.47
C ALA A 187 -2.62 23.44 12.62
N GLN A 188 -1.38 23.90 12.47
CA GLN A 188 -1.03 25.33 12.51
C GLN A 188 -1.76 26.11 11.40
N ARG A 189 -1.80 25.59 10.18
CA ARG A 189 -2.54 26.21 9.07
C ARG A 189 -4.04 26.27 9.34
N ALA A 190 -4.61 25.21 9.92
CA ALA A 190 -6.02 25.20 10.29
C ALA A 190 -6.35 26.24 11.37
N LEU A 191 -5.44 26.44 12.34
CA LEU A 191 -5.58 27.45 13.40
C LEU A 191 -5.40 28.89 12.90
N GLN A 192 -4.61 29.10 11.84
CA GLN A 192 -4.36 30.43 11.26
C GLN A 192 -5.51 30.95 10.37
N GLY A 193 -6.54 30.15 10.11
CA GLY A 193 -7.71 30.54 9.31
C GLY A 193 -7.41 30.76 7.81
N ASP A 194 -8.47 30.99 7.03
CA ASP A 194 -8.46 31.20 5.57
C ASP A 194 -7.63 32.43 5.14
N SER A 195 -6.30 32.33 5.20
CA SER A 195 -5.46 33.22 4.43
C SER A 195 -5.67 32.94 2.94
N PRO A 196 -5.66 33.97 2.07
CA PRO A 196 -5.76 33.78 0.62
C PRO A 196 -4.72 32.79 0.08
N GLU A 197 -3.55 32.74 0.73
CA GLU A 197 -2.45 31.82 0.43
C GLU A 197 -2.81 30.37 0.78
N ASN A 198 -3.43 30.13 1.95
CA ASN A 198 -3.90 28.80 2.35
C ASN A 198 -5.00 28.28 1.42
N LEU A 199 -5.91 29.16 0.96
CA LEU A 199 -6.94 28.82 -0.01
C LEU A 199 -6.34 28.49 -1.38
N ALA A 200 -5.38 29.28 -1.85
CA ALA A 200 -4.66 29.02 -3.09
C ALA A 200 -3.90 27.69 -3.03
N ASP A 201 -3.21 27.40 -1.93
CA ASP A 201 -2.53 26.13 -1.70
C ASP A 201 -3.50 24.95 -1.66
N ALA A 202 -4.67 25.11 -1.03
CA ALA A 202 -5.72 24.10 -1.01
C ALA A 202 -6.27 23.80 -2.42
N LEU A 203 -6.52 24.84 -3.22
CA LEU A 203 -6.94 24.70 -4.62
C LEU A 203 -5.85 24.03 -5.48
N ILE A 204 -4.58 24.41 -5.31
CA ILE A 204 -3.45 23.76 -5.99
C ILE A 204 -3.33 22.29 -5.58
N ALA A 205 -3.53 21.96 -4.31
CA ALA A 205 -3.51 20.59 -3.82
C ALA A 205 -4.66 19.75 -4.43
N LEU A 206 -5.86 20.31 -4.51
CA LEU A 206 -7.01 19.70 -5.18
C LEU A 206 -6.74 19.48 -6.67
N GLU A 207 -6.19 20.47 -7.37
CA GLU A 207 -5.88 20.34 -8.80
C GLU A 207 -4.77 19.31 -9.06
N ARG A 208 -3.72 19.29 -8.22
CA ARG A 208 -2.69 18.24 -8.25
C ARG A 208 -3.24 16.85 -7.96
N SER A 209 -4.31 16.74 -7.16
CA SER A 209 -4.98 15.47 -6.92
C SER A 209 -5.76 15.03 -8.15
N ARG A 210 -6.54 15.92 -8.78
CA ARG A 210 -7.27 15.66 -10.04
C ARG A 210 -6.33 15.27 -11.18
N MET A 211 -5.24 16.00 -11.38
CA MET A 211 -4.24 15.68 -12.41
C MET A 211 -3.58 14.31 -12.17
N ARG A 212 -3.38 13.91 -10.91
CA ARG A 212 -2.92 12.56 -10.57
C ARG A 212 -3.98 11.52 -10.89
N GLU A 213 -5.26 11.79 -10.60
CA GLU A 213 -6.37 10.91 -10.98
C GLU A 213 -6.47 10.72 -12.49
N GLU A 214 -6.32 11.79 -13.28
CA GLU A 214 -6.34 11.71 -14.74
C GLU A 214 -5.17 10.90 -15.28
N ARG A 215 -3.96 11.13 -14.77
CA ARG A 215 -2.77 10.36 -15.15
C ARG A 215 -2.91 8.89 -14.77
N GLU A 216 -3.42 8.59 -13.59
CA GLU A 216 -3.64 7.21 -13.15
C GLU A 216 -4.73 6.53 -13.98
N ARG A 217 -5.84 7.23 -14.28
CA ARG A 217 -6.86 6.75 -15.22
C ARG A 217 -6.29 6.50 -16.62
N GLN A 218 -5.41 7.36 -17.11
CA GLN A 218 -4.78 7.22 -18.43
C GLN A 218 -3.79 6.06 -18.44
N ARG A 219 -2.94 5.93 -17.42
CA ARG A 219 -2.00 4.79 -17.29
C ARG A 219 -2.76 3.47 -17.17
N GLN A 220 -3.86 3.43 -16.42
CA GLN A 220 -4.70 2.23 -16.29
C GLN A 220 -5.47 1.90 -17.57
N ARG A 221 -5.83 2.88 -18.42
CA ARG A 221 -6.39 2.61 -19.77
C ARG A 221 -5.33 1.95 -20.67
N LEU A 222 -4.10 2.42 -20.61
CA LEU A 222 -2.97 1.86 -21.37
C LEU A 222 -2.62 0.45 -20.87
N GLU A 223 -2.53 0.24 -19.55
CA GLU A 223 -2.29 -1.09 -18.93
C GLU A 223 -3.44 -2.09 -19.18
N GLY A 224 -4.67 -1.62 -19.40
CA GLY A 224 -5.82 -2.45 -19.78
C GLY A 224 -5.94 -2.74 -21.29
N SER A 225 -5.20 -2.00 -22.13
CA SER A 225 -5.13 -2.16 -23.60
C SER A 225 -3.99 -3.09 -24.02
N ASP A 226 -2.87 -3.07 -23.30
CA ASP A 226 -1.63 -3.66 -23.80
C ASP A 226 -1.33 -5.03 -23.20
N ARG A 227 -1.99 -6.05 -23.75
CA ARG A 227 -1.27 -7.27 -24.14
C ARG A 227 -0.76 -7.09 -25.57
N PHE A 228 -0.05 -6.00 -25.85
CA PHE A 228 0.78 -5.92 -27.03
C PHE A 228 2.04 -6.74 -26.72
N ASP A 229 2.11 -7.91 -27.33
CA ASP A 229 3.30 -8.74 -27.28
C ASP A 229 4.44 -8.01 -28.00
N LEU A 230 5.24 -7.28 -27.23
CA LEU A 230 6.43 -6.58 -27.71
C LEU A 230 7.42 -7.53 -28.38
N LEU A 231 7.37 -8.83 -28.07
CA LEU A 231 8.16 -9.85 -28.74
C LEU A 231 7.65 -10.06 -30.18
N SER A 232 6.34 -10.21 -30.36
CA SER A 232 5.73 -10.30 -31.69
C SER A 232 5.96 -9.05 -32.53
N ALA A 233 5.83 -7.86 -31.93
CA ALA A 233 6.12 -6.60 -32.62
C ALA A 233 7.61 -6.46 -32.99
N GLY A 234 8.53 -6.92 -32.14
CA GLY A 234 9.96 -6.97 -32.43
C GLY A 234 10.32 -8.00 -33.51
N ILE A 235 9.67 -9.17 -33.51
CA ILE A 235 9.89 -10.24 -34.50
C ILE A 235 9.43 -9.79 -35.89
N GLU A 236 8.28 -9.12 -36.02
CA GLU A 236 7.81 -8.53 -37.29
C GLU A 236 8.77 -7.46 -37.84
N LEU A 237 9.33 -6.63 -36.96
CA LEU A 237 10.27 -5.58 -37.34
C LEU A 237 11.61 -6.14 -37.80
N VAL A 238 12.04 -7.27 -37.22
CA VAL A 238 13.22 -8.03 -37.68
C VAL A 238 12.92 -8.75 -39.00
N TRP A 239 11.74 -9.36 -39.15
CA TRP A 239 11.38 -10.10 -40.36
C TRP A 239 11.25 -9.22 -41.61
N THR A 240 10.75 -8.00 -41.43
CA THR A 240 10.69 -6.98 -42.50
C THR A 240 12.08 -6.48 -42.92
N TRP A 241 13.07 -6.55 -42.03
CA TRP A 241 14.47 -6.23 -42.34
C TRP A 241 15.17 -7.33 -43.14
N PHE A 242 14.85 -8.60 -42.88
CA PHE A 242 15.40 -9.74 -43.62
C PHE A 242 14.76 -9.99 -45.00
N ARG A 243 13.66 -9.30 -45.33
CA ARG A 243 12.97 -9.38 -46.65
C ARG A 243 13.32 -8.23 -47.60
N ARG A 244 14.38 -7.45 -47.32
CA ARG A 244 14.97 -6.49 -48.25
C ARG A 244 16.27 -7.02 -48.83
#